data_AF-A0A7S2YJM0-F1
#
_entry.id   AF-A0A7S2YJM0-F1
#
_cell.length_a   1.000
_cell.length_b   1.000
_cell.length_c   1.000
_cell.angle_alpha   90.00
_cell.angle_beta   90.00
_cell.angle_gamma   90.00
#
_symmetry.space_group_name_H-M   'P 1'
#
loop_
_entity.id
_entity.type
_entity.pdbx_description
1 polymer ?
#
loop_
_entity_poly.entity_id
_entity_poly.type
_entity_poly.pdbx_seq_one_letter_code
_entity_poly.pdbx_strand_id
1 'polypeptide(L)'
;AKHSFNDHDRFEVAVACIVLAAKTEESPRKLNHVIDECYKLKLRGIQAGRLSAVSGAGPQGNANAALDPKSQDFAQLKQRILLLERVILHTIGFELSIDHPYKFLVDLIKKLVHKRKVEYINPPSNIPPAQLTGKLLNELVQNSMNFANDSMQTSLCLQFPPKDIAVATVYLAGNFAKVQPVGAPGKDWIDVLENPDVDSLASICLQIIELIVDRKGV
;
A
#
# COMPACT_ATOMS: atom_id res chain seq x y z
N ALA A 1 9.61 -15.39 11.66
CA ALA A 1 9.50 -13.94 11.95
C ALA A 1 10.58 -13.55 12.96
N LYS A 2 11.16 -12.34 12.88
CA LYS A 2 12.24 -11.89 13.78
C LYS A 2 11.74 -11.39 15.15
N HIS A 3 10.49 -10.91 15.22
CA HIS A 3 9.84 -10.42 16.44
C HIS A 3 8.35 -10.80 16.45
N SER A 4 7.74 -10.90 17.63
CA SER A 4 6.33 -11.26 17.83
C SER A 4 5.45 -10.05 18.15
N PHE A 5 4.19 -10.07 17.72
CA PHE A 5 3.18 -9.07 18.10
C PHE A 5 2.77 -9.13 19.58
N ASN A 6 3.06 -10.23 20.27
CA ASN A 6 2.80 -10.34 21.71
C ASN A 6 3.82 -9.55 22.53
N ASP A 7 5.04 -9.40 22.02
CA ASP A 7 6.14 -8.74 22.71
C ASP A 7 6.20 -7.24 22.37
N HIS A 8 5.72 -6.86 21.18
CA HIS A 8 5.74 -5.49 20.69
C HIS A 8 4.35 -5.01 20.29
N ASP A 9 3.87 -3.96 20.94
CA ASP A 9 2.57 -3.35 20.62
C ASP A 9 2.58 -2.79 19.19
N ARG A 10 1.67 -3.29 18.35
CA ARG A 10 1.58 -2.92 16.94
C ARG A 10 1.37 -1.42 16.70
N PHE A 11 0.74 -0.68 17.62
CA PHE A 11 0.57 0.76 17.48
C PHE A 11 1.87 1.49 17.77
N GLU A 12 2.56 1.14 18.86
CA GLU A 12 3.84 1.75 19.18
C GLU A 12 4.86 1.50 18.06
N VAL A 13 4.91 0.27 17.53
CA VAL A 13 5.74 -0.09 16.38
C VAL A 13 5.34 0.72 15.14
N ALA A 14 4.04 0.85 14.84
CA ALA A 14 3.58 1.63 13.70
C ALA A 14 4.00 3.11 13.79
N VAL A 15 3.91 3.73 14.97
CA VAL A 15 4.37 5.11 15.17
C VAL A 15 5.87 5.22 14.95
N ALA A 16 6.66 4.28 15.48
CA ALA A 16 8.10 4.24 15.25
C ALA A 16 8.45 4.09 13.76
N CYS A 17 7.73 3.22 13.03
CA CYS A 17 7.89 3.06 11.58
C CYS A 17 7.56 4.35 10.82
N ILE A 18 6.47 5.07 11.17
CA ILE A 18 6.10 6.34 10.54
C ILE A 18 7.18 7.40 10.76
N VAL A 19 7.71 7.51 11.98
CA VAL A 19 8.79 8.44 12.31
C VAL A 19 10.05 8.13 11.50
N LEU A 20 10.42 6.85 11.43
CA LEU A 20 11.60 6.39 10.71
C LEU A 20 11.46 6.61 9.19
N ALA A 21 10.30 6.28 8.63
CA ALA A 21 9.99 6.50 7.21
C ALA A 21 10.03 8.00 6.87
N ALA A 22 9.43 8.87 7.68
CA ALA A 22 9.46 10.31 7.46
C ALA A 22 10.89 10.89 7.47
N LYS A 23 11.78 10.35 8.29
CA LYS A 23 13.21 10.72 8.29
C LYS A 23 13.92 10.23 7.03
N THR A 24 13.63 9.00 6.60
CA THR A 24 14.25 8.35 5.43
C THR A 24 13.82 9.04 4.13
N GLU A 25 12.55 9.44 4.02
CA GLU A 25 11.96 10.10 2.86
C GLU A 25 12.18 11.62 2.85
N GLU A 26 13.18 12.12 3.57
CA GLU A 26 13.55 13.54 3.66
C GLU A 26 12.37 14.50 3.98
N SER A 27 11.38 13.98 4.70
CA SER A 27 10.16 14.70 5.09
C SER A 27 9.89 14.61 6.60
N PRO A 28 10.88 14.88 7.46
CA PRO A 28 10.78 14.60 8.89
C PRO A 28 9.65 15.39 9.54
N ARG A 29 9.06 14.78 10.57
CA ARG A 29 8.02 15.40 11.41
C ARG A 29 8.46 15.36 12.87
N LYS A 30 8.05 16.37 13.64
CA LYS A 30 8.36 16.43 15.09
C LYS A 30 7.75 15.21 15.78
N LEU A 31 8.56 14.45 16.52
CA LEU A 31 8.12 13.23 17.21
C LEU A 31 6.86 13.45 18.04
N ASN A 32 6.83 14.52 18.85
CA ASN A 32 5.67 14.83 19.69
C ASN A 32 4.37 15.01 18.87
N HIS A 33 4.47 15.61 17.67
CA HIS A 33 3.33 15.80 16.78
C HIS A 33 2.85 14.47 16.18
N VAL A 34 3.77 13.60 15.76
CA VAL A 34 3.43 12.28 15.23
C VAL A 34 2.74 11.43 16.30
N ILE A 35 3.25 11.45 17.53
CA ILE A 35 2.65 10.73 18.67
C ILE A 35 1.22 11.21 18.93
N ASP A 36 1.01 12.53 19.01
CA ASP A 36 -0.30 13.10 19.29
C ASP A 36 -1.34 12.74 18.21
N GLU A 37 -0.98 12.89 16.93
CA GLU A 37 -1.87 12.54 15.81
C GLU A 37 -2.18 11.04 15.76
N CYS A 38 -1.18 10.17 15.95
CA CYS A 38 -1.41 8.72 15.98
C CYS A 38 -2.28 8.30 17.17
N TYR A 39 -2.13 8.96 18.32
CA TYR A 39 -2.95 8.69 19.49
C TYR A 39 -4.42 9.09 19.27
N LYS A 40 -4.66 10.27 18.67
CA LYS A 40 -6.03 10.69 18.26
C LYS A 40 -6.66 9.68 17.32
N LEU A 41 -5.90 9.15 16.35
CA LEU A 41 -6.38 8.11 15.44
C LEU A 41 -6.72 6.81 16.18
N LYS A 42 -5.91 6.39 17.14
CA LYS A 42 -6.17 5.21 17.99
C LYS A 42 -7.49 5.36 18.77
N LEU A 43 -7.69 6.52 19.41
CA LEU A 43 -8.93 6.81 20.15
C LEU A 43 -10.17 6.82 19.24
N ARG A 44 -10.08 7.47 18.07
CA ARG A 44 -11.16 7.47 17.08
C ARG A 44 -11.49 6.05 16.60
N GLY A 45 -10.49 5.19 16.44
CA GLY A 45 -10.70 3.78 16.06
C GLY A 45 -11.41 2.97 17.13
N ILE A 46 -11.10 3.20 18.42
CA ILE A 46 -11.78 2.55 19.56
C ILE A 46 -13.25 3.00 19.62
N GLN A 47 -13.52 4.30 19.49
CA GLN A 47 -14.89 4.84 19.50
C GLN A 47 -15.73 4.31 18.34
N ALA A 48 -15.13 4.13 17.17
CA ALA A 48 -15.80 3.57 16.00
C ALA A 48 -16.00 2.05 16.06
N GLY A 49 -15.65 1.38 17.17
CA GLY A 49 -15.73 -0.07 17.31
C GLY A 49 -14.76 -0.87 16.42
N ARG A 50 -13.82 -0.18 15.75
CA ARG A 50 -12.83 -0.79 14.84
C ARG A 50 -11.62 -1.35 15.59
N LEU A 51 -11.45 -0.97 16.86
CA LEU A 51 -10.36 -1.41 17.72
C LEU A 51 -10.92 -1.81 19.08
N SER A 52 -10.50 -2.97 19.57
CA SER A 52 -10.76 -3.37 20.96
C SER A 52 -10.06 -2.39 21.90
N ALA A 53 -10.83 -1.82 22.84
CA ALA A 53 -10.25 -1.08 23.94
C ALA A 53 -9.30 -2.01 24.71
N VAL A 54 -8.10 -1.56 25.00
CA VAL A 54 -7.21 -2.30 25.92
C VAL A 54 -7.90 -2.34 27.27
N SER A 55 -8.08 -3.55 27.80
CA SER A 55 -8.65 -3.83 29.12
C SER A 55 -7.88 -3.07 30.20
N GLY A 56 -8.35 -1.89 30.59
CA GLY A 56 -7.72 -1.05 31.61
C GLY A 56 -7.81 0.46 31.40
N ALA A 57 -8.13 0.92 30.18
CA ALA A 57 -8.37 2.34 29.90
C ALA A 57 -9.81 2.55 29.43
N GLY A 58 -10.76 2.53 30.37
CA GLY A 58 -12.13 2.96 30.09
C GLY A 58 -12.14 4.44 29.67
N PRO A 59 -12.95 4.85 28.68
CA PRO A 59 -13.11 6.26 28.36
C PRO A 59 -14.01 6.92 29.41
N GLN A 60 -13.44 7.33 30.54
CA GLN A 60 -14.04 8.36 31.40
C GLN A 60 -13.47 9.76 31.13
N GLY A 61 -12.71 9.92 30.02
CA GLY A 61 -12.14 11.18 29.58
C GLY A 61 -12.69 11.60 28.22
N ASN A 62 -12.99 12.89 28.08
CA ASN A 62 -13.47 13.54 26.88
C ASN A 62 -12.78 13.03 25.61
N ALA A 63 -13.55 12.72 24.56
CA ALA A 63 -13.12 12.13 23.28
C ALA A 63 -12.03 12.92 22.50
N ASN A 64 -11.67 14.11 22.98
CA ASN A 64 -10.67 15.04 22.43
C ASN A 64 -9.50 15.31 23.40
N ALA A 65 -9.34 14.52 24.46
CA ALA A 65 -8.23 14.68 25.38
C ALA A 65 -6.93 14.26 24.68
N ALA A 66 -6.28 15.23 24.04
CA ALA A 66 -4.89 15.13 23.62
C ALA A 66 -4.06 14.61 24.81
N LEU A 67 -3.08 13.75 24.54
CA LEU A 67 -2.12 13.36 25.58
C LEU A 67 -1.47 14.64 26.09
N ASP A 68 -1.54 14.90 27.39
CA ASP A 68 -0.83 16.04 27.95
C ASP A 68 0.67 15.84 27.69
N PRO A 69 1.33 16.75 26.93
CA PRO A 69 2.75 16.61 26.61
C PRO A 69 3.66 16.61 27.84
N LYS A 70 3.17 17.07 29.00
CA LYS A 70 3.88 17.06 30.28
C LYS A 70 3.58 15.83 31.14
N SER A 71 2.64 14.99 30.73
CA SER A 71 2.31 13.77 31.48
C SER A 71 3.47 12.78 31.48
N GLN A 72 3.57 12.03 32.59
CA GLN A 72 4.55 10.96 32.72
C GLN A 72 4.31 9.86 31.67
N ASP A 73 3.05 9.59 31.32
CA ASP A 73 2.67 8.59 30.32
C ASP A 73 3.16 8.97 28.93
N PHE A 74 3.00 10.24 28.54
CA PHE A 74 3.53 10.74 27.26
C PHE A 74 5.05 10.64 27.21
N ALA A 75 5.73 10.98 28.31
CA ALA A 75 7.18 10.86 28.40
C ALA A 75 7.65 9.40 28.26
N GLN A 76 6.96 8.45 28.89
CA GLN A 76 7.26 7.01 28.76
C GLN A 76 7.01 6.50 27.35
N LEU A 77 5.87 6.83 26.74
CA LEU A 77 5.55 6.45 25.36
C LEU A 77 6.59 6.99 24.38
N LYS A 78 7.01 8.23 24.56
CA LYS A 78 8.07 8.84 23.75
C LYS A 78 9.39 8.05 23.86
N GLN A 79 9.80 7.65 25.06
CA GLN A 79 11.01 6.84 25.25
C GLN A 79 10.88 5.46 24.59
N ARG A 80 9.71 4.82 24.71
CA ARG A 80 9.44 3.53 24.05
C ARG A 80 9.52 3.63 22.54
N ILE A 81 8.93 4.66 21.93
CA ILE A 81 8.98 4.86 20.47
C ILE A 81 10.42 5.08 20.00
N LEU A 82 11.23 5.83 20.73
CA LEU A 82 12.66 6.01 20.41
C LEU A 82 13.45 4.71 20.53
N LEU A 83 13.13 3.87 21.51
CA LEU A 83 13.74 2.54 21.63
C LEU A 83 13.31 1.64 20.47
N LEU A 84 12.02 1.62 20.12
CA LEU A 84 11.49 0.84 19.00
C LEU A 84 12.09 1.28 17.67
N GLU A 85 12.24 2.59 17.43
CA GLU A 85 12.94 3.10 16.24
C GLU A 85 14.34 2.48 16.12
N ARG A 86 15.11 2.44 17.22
CA ARG A 86 16.42 1.80 17.25
C ARG A 86 16.33 0.30 16.97
N VAL A 87 15.38 -0.40 17.58
CA VAL A 87 15.19 -1.86 17.38
C VAL A 87 14.84 -2.16 15.92
N ILE A 88 13.98 -1.36 15.30
CA ILE A 88 13.58 -1.50 13.89
C ILE A 88 14.81 -1.35 12.99
N LEU A 89 15.61 -0.29 13.17
CA LEU A 89 16.83 -0.05 12.41
C LEU A 89 17.80 -1.25 12.45
N HIS A 90 18.05 -1.82 13.63
CA HIS A 90 18.91 -3.00 13.75
C HIS A 90 18.27 -4.24 13.12
N THR A 91 16.95 -4.39 13.24
CA THR A 91 16.22 -5.56 12.72
C THR A 91 16.26 -5.64 11.20
N ILE A 92 16.13 -4.48 10.53
CA ILE A 92 16.23 -4.35 9.07
C ILE A 92 17.67 -4.18 8.58
N GLY A 93 18.67 -4.26 9.47
CA GLY A 93 20.08 -4.14 9.09
C GLY A 93 20.45 -2.78 8.51
N PHE A 94 19.75 -1.72 8.92
CA PHE A 94 19.89 -0.35 8.37
C PHE A 94 19.61 -0.26 6.85
N GLU A 95 18.99 -1.27 6.26
CA GLU A 95 18.51 -1.25 4.88
C GLU A 95 17.17 -0.50 4.83
N LEU A 96 17.25 0.79 4.49
CA LEU A 96 16.10 1.69 4.39
C LEU A 96 15.70 1.99 2.94
N SER A 97 16.49 1.57 1.96
CA SER A 97 16.19 1.77 0.54
C SER A 97 15.18 0.71 0.09
N ILE A 98 13.92 1.12 -0.07
CA ILE A 98 12.85 0.23 -0.48
C ILE A 98 12.43 0.56 -1.91
N ASP A 99 12.48 -0.44 -2.78
CA ASP A 99 11.92 -0.32 -4.12
C ASP A 99 10.40 -0.56 -4.08
N HIS A 100 9.65 0.37 -4.66
CA HIS A 100 8.19 0.28 -4.74
C HIS A 100 7.72 -0.09 -6.16
N PRO A 101 6.57 -0.77 -6.31
CA PRO A 101 6.05 -1.20 -7.63
C PRO A 101 5.69 -0.03 -8.56
N TYR A 102 5.51 1.18 -8.02
CA TYR A 102 4.99 2.35 -8.73
C TYR A 102 5.81 2.77 -9.96
N LYS A 103 7.15 2.72 -9.86
CA LYS A 103 8.00 3.09 -11.01
C LYS A 103 7.86 2.05 -12.13
N PHE A 104 7.93 0.77 -11.77
CA PHE A 104 7.85 -0.33 -12.71
C PHE A 104 6.51 -0.37 -13.44
N LEU A 105 5.39 -0.15 -12.73
CA LEU A 105 4.07 -0.16 -13.37
C LEU A 105 3.90 1.02 -14.34
N VAL A 106 4.35 2.23 -13.98
CA VAL A 106 4.22 3.41 -14.86
C VAL A 106 5.04 3.22 -16.12
N ASP A 107 6.26 2.73 -16.00
CA ASP A 107 7.14 2.44 -17.13
C ASP A 107 6.57 1.34 -18.03
N LEU A 108 6.00 0.28 -17.43
CA LEU A 108 5.33 -0.79 -18.16
C LEU A 108 4.12 -0.26 -18.95
N ILE A 109 3.18 0.43 -18.29
CA ILE A 109 1.97 0.96 -18.95
C ILE A 109 2.35 1.93 -20.08
N LYS A 110 3.32 2.83 -19.85
CA LYS A 110 3.83 3.71 -20.90
C LYS A 110 4.34 2.89 -22.09
N LYS A 111 5.18 1.87 -21.87
CA LYS A 111 5.65 1.00 -22.96
C LYS A 111 4.50 0.33 -23.71
N LEU A 112 3.47 -0.16 -23.00
CA LEU A 112 2.33 -0.85 -23.61
C LEU A 112 1.50 0.09 -24.50
N VAL A 113 1.17 1.27 -23.98
CA VAL A 113 0.34 2.25 -24.68
C VAL A 113 1.09 2.86 -25.86
N HIS A 114 2.36 3.27 -25.68
CA HIS A 114 3.15 3.88 -26.76
C HIS A 114 3.43 2.89 -27.91
N LYS A 115 3.65 1.61 -27.60
CA LYS A 115 3.83 0.56 -28.62
C LYS A 115 2.50 0.05 -29.19
N ARG A 116 1.36 0.64 -28.81
CA ARG A 116 0.00 0.22 -29.19
C ARG A 116 -0.22 -1.29 -29.03
N LYS A 117 0.27 -1.82 -27.90
CA LYS A 117 0.13 -3.25 -27.56
C LYS A 117 -1.18 -3.56 -26.86
N VAL A 118 -1.98 -2.56 -26.49
CA VAL A 118 -3.23 -2.70 -25.75
C VAL A 118 -4.31 -1.78 -26.30
N GLU A 119 -5.55 -2.24 -26.29
CA GLU A 119 -6.74 -1.51 -26.75
C GLU A 119 -7.96 -1.85 -25.89
N TYR A 120 -8.99 -1.00 -25.90
CA TYR A 120 -10.24 -1.33 -25.24
C TYR A 120 -10.97 -2.44 -26.02
N ILE A 121 -11.56 -3.39 -25.28
CA ILE A 121 -12.47 -4.40 -25.84
C ILE A 121 -13.69 -3.69 -26.46
N ASN A 122 -14.26 -2.73 -25.72
CA ASN A 122 -15.37 -1.88 -26.19
C ASN A 122 -14.97 -0.41 -26.01
N PRO A 123 -14.53 0.28 -27.08
CA PRO A 123 -14.11 1.67 -26.96
C PRO A 123 -15.30 2.58 -26.63
N PRO A 124 -15.14 3.54 -25.70
CA PRO A 124 -16.19 4.50 -25.39
C PRO A 124 -16.49 5.40 -26.60
N SER A 125 -17.71 5.30 -27.15
CA SER A 125 -18.14 6.00 -28.37
C SER A 125 -18.13 7.53 -28.28
N ASN A 126 -18.11 8.08 -27.07
CA ASN A 126 -18.23 9.52 -26.82
C ASN A 126 -16.90 10.27 -26.89
N ILE A 127 -15.79 9.60 -27.20
CA ILE A 127 -14.43 10.17 -27.06
C ILE A 127 -13.70 10.16 -28.39
N PRO A 128 -13.15 11.30 -28.85
CA PRO A 128 -12.35 11.35 -30.06
C PRO A 128 -11.14 10.40 -30.01
N PRO A 129 -10.76 9.74 -31.13
CA PRO A 129 -9.60 8.83 -31.17
C PRO A 129 -8.30 9.47 -30.66
N ALA A 130 -8.13 10.77 -30.89
CA ALA A 130 -6.97 11.54 -30.41
C ALA A 130 -6.85 11.58 -28.88
N GLN A 131 -7.96 11.56 -28.15
CA GLN A 131 -7.98 11.58 -26.68
C GLN A 131 -8.08 10.18 -26.06
N LEU A 132 -8.49 9.17 -26.85
CA LEU A 132 -8.68 7.80 -26.37
C LEU A 132 -7.41 7.20 -25.78
N THR A 133 -6.26 7.44 -26.41
CA THR A 133 -4.96 6.92 -25.96
C THR A 133 -4.56 7.54 -24.60
N GLY A 134 -4.78 8.84 -24.43
CA GLY A 134 -4.51 9.53 -23.17
C GLY A 134 -5.44 9.07 -22.04
N LYS A 135 -6.72 8.83 -22.36
CA LYS A 135 -7.66 8.25 -21.40
C LYS A 135 -7.25 6.85 -20.97
N LEU A 136 -6.91 5.98 -21.92
CA LEU A 136 -6.44 4.62 -21.66
C LEU A 136 -5.22 4.61 -20.73
N LEU A 137 -4.23 5.47 -21.02
CA LEU A 137 -3.05 5.63 -20.18
C LEU A 137 -3.42 6.01 -18.74
N ASN A 138 -4.24 7.04 -18.57
CA ASN A 138 -4.62 7.54 -17.25
C ASN A 138 -5.44 6.51 -16.46
N GLU A 139 -6.37 5.83 -17.13
CA GLU A 139 -7.22 4.81 -16.51
C GLU A 139 -6.40 3.59 -16.08
N LEU A 140 -5.51 3.08 -16.94
CA LEU A 140 -4.62 1.98 -16.57
C LEU A 140 -3.69 2.36 -15.43
N VAL A 141 -3.08 3.56 -15.45
CA VAL A 141 -2.22 4.03 -14.37
C VAL A 141 -2.99 4.11 -13.06
N GLN A 142 -4.15 4.77 -13.06
CA GLN A 142 -4.95 4.95 -11.85
C GLN A 142 -5.40 3.60 -11.25
N ASN A 143 -5.92 2.71 -12.08
CA ASN A 143 -6.36 1.38 -11.63
C ASN A 143 -5.19 0.54 -11.12
N SER A 144 -4.05 0.55 -11.82
CA SER A 144 -2.85 -0.16 -11.39
C SER A 144 -2.31 0.39 -10.08
N MET A 145 -2.35 1.71 -9.87
CA MET A 145 -1.94 2.34 -8.62
C MET A 145 -2.84 1.92 -7.45
N ASN A 146 -4.15 1.84 -7.67
CA ASN A 146 -5.09 1.38 -6.65
C ASN A 146 -4.79 -0.07 -6.24
N PHE A 147 -4.60 -0.98 -7.20
CA PHE A 147 -4.19 -2.35 -6.90
C PHE A 147 -2.82 -2.43 -6.22
N ALA A 148 -1.87 -1.56 -6.58
CA ALA A 148 -0.57 -1.51 -5.94
C ALA A 148 -0.69 -1.06 -4.47
N ASN A 149 -1.54 -0.09 -4.16
CA ASN A 149 -1.83 0.32 -2.79
C ASN A 149 -2.47 -0.81 -1.97
N ASP A 150 -3.39 -1.57 -2.58
CA ASP A 150 -4.00 -2.72 -1.95
C ASP A 150 -2.98 -3.84 -1.68
N SER A 151 -2.03 -4.06 -2.59
CA SER A 151 -0.96 -5.04 -2.38
C SER A 151 -0.11 -4.74 -1.12
N MET A 152 0.06 -3.47 -0.74
CA MET A 152 0.82 -3.09 0.46
C MET A 152 0.10 -3.41 1.77
N GLN A 153 -1.18 -3.73 1.73
CA GLN A 153 -1.94 -4.20 2.90
C GLN A 153 -1.86 -5.71 3.11
N THR A 154 -1.16 -6.40 2.22
CA THR A 154 -0.87 -7.83 2.30
C THR A 154 0.61 -8.04 2.61
N SER A 155 1.05 -9.30 2.68
CA SER A 155 2.47 -9.65 2.81
C SER A 155 3.20 -9.79 1.46
N LEU A 156 2.60 -9.35 0.35
CA LEU A 156 3.17 -9.51 -1.00
C LEU A 156 4.56 -8.88 -1.15
N CYS A 157 4.81 -7.74 -0.50
CA CYS A 157 6.13 -7.08 -0.51
C CYS A 157 7.25 -7.90 0.14
N LEU A 158 6.91 -8.95 0.90
CA LEU A 158 7.86 -9.90 1.50
C LEU A 158 7.97 -11.20 0.69
N GLN A 159 7.06 -11.45 -0.25
CA GLN A 159 6.98 -12.68 -1.03
C GLN A 159 7.54 -12.51 -2.44
N PHE A 160 7.33 -11.34 -3.05
CA PHE A 160 7.64 -11.10 -4.46
C PHE A 160 8.42 -9.80 -4.69
N PRO A 161 9.29 -9.75 -5.73
CA PRO A 161 9.93 -8.52 -6.16
C PRO A 161 8.93 -7.43 -6.57
N PRO A 162 9.25 -6.12 -6.38
CA PRO A 162 8.38 -5.01 -6.77
C PRO A 162 8.01 -5.00 -8.27
N LYS A 163 8.88 -5.53 -9.14
CA LYS A 163 8.62 -5.66 -10.57
C LYS A 163 7.46 -6.63 -10.84
N ASP A 164 7.41 -7.76 -10.15
CA ASP A 164 6.40 -8.78 -10.38
C ASP A 164 5.04 -8.32 -9.85
N ILE A 165 5.04 -7.65 -8.69
CA ILE A 165 3.85 -6.97 -8.16
C ILE A 165 3.32 -5.94 -9.16
N ALA A 166 4.21 -5.13 -9.75
CA ALA A 166 3.83 -4.14 -10.76
C ALA A 166 3.22 -4.77 -12.02
N VAL A 167 3.77 -5.90 -12.50
CA VAL A 167 3.20 -6.62 -13.65
C VAL A 167 1.80 -7.14 -13.33
N ALA A 168 1.62 -7.72 -12.14
CA ALA A 168 0.34 -8.22 -11.68
C ALA A 168 -0.73 -7.11 -11.54
N THR A 169 -0.36 -5.95 -11.01
CA THR A 169 -1.30 -4.84 -10.86
C THR A 169 -1.72 -4.25 -12.21
N VAL A 170 -0.82 -4.22 -13.21
CA VAL A 170 -1.15 -3.82 -14.59
C VAL A 170 -2.07 -4.84 -15.26
N TYR A 171 -1.83 -6.13 -15.06
CA TYR A 171 -2.71 -7.20 -15.54
C TYR A 171 -4.13 -7.07 -14.96
N LEU A 172 -4.25 -6.90 -13.65
CA LEU A 172 -5.53 -6.66 -12.97
C LEU A 172 -6.21 -5.40 -13.48
N ALA A 173 -5.47 -4.30 -13.64
CA ALA A 173 -5.99 -3.04 -14.18
C ALA A 173 -6.53 -3.18 -15.60
N GLY A 174 -5.84 -3.92 -16.46
CA GLY A 174 -6.30 -4.20 -17.82
C GLY A 174 -7.61 -4.97 -17.84
N ASN A 175 -7.69 -6.05 -17.06
CA ASN A 175 -8.90 -6.86 -16.93
C ASN A 175 -10.08 -6.08 -16.32
N PHE A 176 -9.79 -5.21 -15.35
CA PHE A 176 -10.78 -4.34 -14.72
C PHE A 176 -11.30 -3.27 -15.69
N ALA A 177 -10.41 -2.64 -16.46
CA ALA A 177 -10.73 -1.60 -17.45
C ALA A 177 -11.25 -2.14 -18.79
N LYS A 178 -11.43 -3.47 -18.92
CA LYS A 178 -11.84 -4.14 -20.18
C LYS A 178 -10.91 -3.78 -21.34
N VAL A 179 -9.63 -3.83 -21.08
CA VAL A 179 -8.53 -3.65 -22.03
C VAL A 179 -7.99 -5.03 -22.42
N GLN A 180 -7.58 -5.19 -23.67
CA GLN A 180 -6.99 -6.42 -24.19
C GLN A 180 -5.69 -6.14 -24.97
N PRO A 181 -4.78 -7.12 -25.06
CA PRO A 181 -3.67 -7.12 -26.01
C PRO A 181 -4.11 -6.89 -27.46
N VAL A 182 -3.35 -6.09 -28.21
CA VAL A 182 -3.55 -5.86 -29.65
C VAL A 182 -2.83 -6.94 -30.46
N GLY A 183 -3.58 -7.70 -31.29
CA GLY A 183 -3.02 -8.59 -32.30
C GLY A 183 -3.86 -9.83 -32.63
N ALA A 184 -3.28 -10.71 -33.44
CA ALA A 184 -3.87 -11.96 -33.94
C ALA A 184 -4.39 -12.87 -32.80
N PRO A 185 -5.37 -13.74 -33.08
CA PRO A 185 -5.86 -14.72 -32.11
C PRO A 185 -4.69 -15.56 -31.56
N GLY A 186 -4.45 -15.46 -30.25
CA GLY A 186 -3.38 -16.17 -29.55
C GLY A 186 -2.35 -15.29 -28.83
N LYS A 187 -2.36 -13.96 -29.00
CA LYS A 187 -1.58 -13.07 -28.11
C LYS A 187 -2.27 -12.92 -26.78
N ASP A 188 -1.68 -13.54 -25.75
CA ASP A 188 -2.17 -13.42 -24.38
C ASP A 188 -1.45 -12.26 -23.66
N TRP A 189 -1.99 -11.86 -22.51
CA TRP A 189 -1.36 -10.88 -21.63
C TRP A 189 0.09 -11.26 -21.29
N ILE A 190 0.42 -12.55 -21.24
CA ILE A 190 1.75 -13.07 -20.97
C ILE A 190 2.80 -12.50 -21.94
N ASP A 191 2.50 -12.50 -23.24
CA ASP A 191 3.43 -12.01 -24.29
C ASP A 191 3.63 -10.48 -24.20
N VAL A 192 2.59 -9.77 -23.78
CA VAL A 192 2.60 -8.31 -23.70
C VAL A 192 3.35 -7.83 -22.46
N LEU A 193 3.28 -8.58 -21.37
CA LEU A 193 3.83 -8.25 -20.05
C LEU A 193 5.30 -8.71 -19.84
N GLU A 194 6.05 -8.92 -20.92
CA GLU A 194 7.45 -9.37 -20.87
C GLU A 194 7.62 -10.81 -20.31
N ASN A 195 6.67 -11.72 -20.57
CA ASN A 195 6.69 -13.13 -20.15
C ASN A 195 6.86 -13.31 -18.64
N PRO A 196 5.89 -12.84 -17.83
CA PRO A 196 5.94 -13.05 -16.38
C PRO A 196 5.83 -14.55 -16.04
N ASP A 197 6.36 -14.91 -14.87
CA ASP A 197 6.06 -16.21 -14.28
C ASP A 197 4.56 -16.30 -13.94
N VAL A 198 3.89 -17.29 -14.52
CA VAL A 198 2.42 -17.41 -14.47
C VAL A 198 1.95 -17.74 -13.05
N ASP A 199 2.70 -18.57 -12.32
CA ASP A 199 2.37 -18.97 -10.96
C ASP A 199 2.48 -17.78 -10.00
N SER A 200 3.57 -17.01 -10.10
CA SER A 200 3.74 -15.77 -9.34
C SER A 200 2.67 -14.74 -9.69
N LEU A 201 2.38 -14.54 -10.99
CA LEU A 201 1.33 -13.62 -11.44
C LEU A 201 -0.03 -13.98 -10.84
N ALA A 202 -0.42 -15.26 -10.93
CA ALA A 202 -1.68 -15.75 -10.39
C ALA A 202 -1.73 -15.59 -8.86
N SER A 203 -0.67 -15.96 -8.14
CA SER A 203 -0.59 -15.83 -6.68
C SER A 203 -0.72 -14.39 -6.21
N ILE A 204 -0.01 -13.45 -6.85
CA ILE A 204 -0.11 -12.02 -6.53
C ILE A 204 -1.53 -11.51 -6.79
N CYS A 205 -2.11 -11.84 -7.94
CA CYS A 205 -3.45 -11.39 -8.31
C CYS A 205 -4.52 -11.89 -7.34
N LEU A 206 -4.45 -13.17 -6.95
CA LEU A 206 -5.40 -13.77 -6.01
C LEU A 206 -5.33 -13.10 -4.63
N GLN A 207 -4.14 -12.90 -4.08
CA GLN A 207 -3.96 -12.24 -2.78
C GLN A 207 -4.50 -10.79 -2.78
N ILE A 208 -4.35 -10.06 -3.89
CA ILE A 208 -4.93 -8.71 -4.03
C ILE A 208 -6.47 -8.79 -4.13
N ILE A 209 -7.01 -9.72 -4.93
CA ILE A 209 -8.45 -9.85 -5.13
C ILE A 209 -9.16 -10.29 -3.83
N GLU A 210 -8.60 -11.23 -3.08
CA GLU A 210 -9.14 -11.70 -1.80
C GLU A 210 -9.36 -10.53 -0.82
N LEU A 211 -8.38 -9.62 -0.72
CA LEU A 211 -8.50 -8.41 0.09
C LEU A 211 -9.66 -7.50 -0.35
N ILE A 212 -9.92 -7.42 -1.66
CA ILE A 212 -10.98 -6.57 -2.22
C ILE A 212 -12.36 -7.17 -2.00
N VAL A 213 -12.48 -8.50 -2.08
CA VAL A 213 -13.75 -9.21 -1.85
C VAL A 213 -14.24 -8.97 -0.42
N ASP A 214 -13.36 -9.11 0.57
CA ASP A 214 -13.69 -8.93 1.98
C ASP A 214 -14.17 -7.49 2.31
N ARG A 215 -13.67 -6.48 1.57
CA ARG A 215 -14.10 -5.09 1.77
C ARG A 215 -15.48 -4.77 1.21
N LYS A 216 -16.02 -5.55 0.27
CA LYS A 216 -17.37 -5.34 -0.30
C LYS A 216 -18.48 -5.95 0.56
N GLY A 217 -18.12 -6.66 1.63
CA GLY A 217 -19.03 -7.35 2.55
C GLY A 217 -19.43 -6.59 3.81
N VAL A 218 -19.27 -5.25 3.85
CA VAL A 218 -19.70 -4.40 4.97
C VAL A 218 -20.75 -3.39 4.51
#